data_AF-A0A920G313-F1
#
_entry.id   AF-A0A920G313-F1
#
_cell.length_a   1.000
_cell.length_b   1.000
_cell.length_c   1.000
_cell.angle_alpha   90.00
_cell.angle_beta   90.00
_cell.angle_gamma   90.00
#
_symmetry.space_group_name_H-M   'P 1'
#
loop_
_entity.id
_entity.type
_entity.pdbx_description
1 polymer ?
#
loop_
_entity_poly.entity_id
_entity_poly.type
_entity_poly.pdbx_seq_one_letter_code
_entity_poly.pdbx_strand_id
1 'polypeptide(L)'
;MKRAIIGLACLSVLTGIAMATRIATQAGAIGAGYAAKQICSGVFVARLPERFIVETDVLPRLATVSPLHHLLTYQLNVDERMVTARMLGQQIRVQHRFNYGCTVLTGVPPTRRQGLMKQPLPRRTPANPLPTFPR
;
A
#
# COMPACT_ATOMS: atom_id res chain seq x y z
N MET A 1 -37.59 -29.06 8.14
CA MET A 1 -37.05 -27.92 8.91
C MET A 1 -35.54 -28.03 9.21
N LYS A 2 -35.04 -29.10 9.84
CA LYS A 2 -33.59 -29.25 10.15
C LYS A 2 -32.65 -29.07 8.96
N ARG A 3 -32.97 -29.66 7.80
CA ARG A 3 -32.19 -29.49 6.55
C ARG A 3 -32.16 -28.04 6.04
N ALA A 4 -33.25 -27.30 6.20
CA ALA A 4 -33.33 -25.89 5.81
C ALA A 4 -32.50 -25.01 6.76
N ILE A 5 -32.52 -25.30 8.07
CA ILE A 5 -31.71 -24.60 9.07
C ILE A 5 -30.21 -24.82 8.82
N ILE A 6 -29.81 -26.06 8.53
CA ILE A 6 -28.41 -26.37 8.17
C ILE A 6 -28.00 -25.64 6.88
N GLY A 7 -28.87 -25.61 5.87
CA GLY A 7 -28.62 -24.88 4.63
C GLY A 7 -28.40 -23.37 4.85
N LEU A 8 -29.26 -22.74 5.65
CA LEU A 8 -29.14 -21.32 6.02
C LEU A 8 -27.87 -21.04 6.83
N ALA A 9 -27.52 -21.91 7.78
CA ALA A 9 -26.30 -21.77 8.56
C ALA A 9 -25.05 -21.85 7.66
N CYS A 10 -24.96 -22.85 6.77
CA CYS A 10 -23.87 -22.97 5.82
C CYS A 10 -23.76 -21.74 4.91
N LEU A 11 -24.89 -21.23 4.39
CA LEU A 11 -24.90 -20.04 3.54
C LEU A 11 -24.39 -18.79 4.28
N SER A 12 -24.77 -18.63 5.55
CA SER A 12 -24.31 -17.50 6.37
C SER A 12 -22.80 -17.56 6.60
N VAL A 13 -22.24 -18.74 6.89
CA VAL A 13 -20.81 -18.95 7.09
C VAL A 13 -20.04 -18.67 5.80
N LEU A 14 -20.49 -19.20 4.66
CA LEU A 14 -19.86 -18.96 3.36
C LEU A 14 -19.84 -17.47 3.00
N THR A 15 -20.94 -16.77 3.29
CA THR A 15 -21.03 -15.31 3.06
C THR A 15 -20.06 -14.55 3.95
N GLY A 16 -19.95 -14.92 5.23
CA GLY A 16 -18.99 -14.34 6.16
C GLY A 16 -17.53 -14.51 5.68
N ILE A 17 -17.18 -15.72 5.24
CA ILE A 17 -15.85 -16.03 4.70
C ILE A 17 -15.57 -15.21 3.42
N ALA A 18 -16.54 -15.13 2.52
CA ALA A 18 -16.41 -14.34 1.29
C ALA A 18 -16.20 -12.84 1.57
N MET A 19 -16.87 -12.29 2.58
CA MET A 19 -16.68 -10.89 2.97
C MET A 19 -15.31 -10.67 3.65
N ALA A 20 -14.93 -11.55 4.57
CA ALA A 20 -13.65 -11.46 5.26
C ALA A 20 -12.46 -11.53 4.28
N THR A 21 -12.51 -12.45 3.31
CA THR A 21 -11.48 -12.55 2.27
C THR A 21 -11.40 -11.31 1.38
N ARG A 22 -12.54 -10.67 1.07
CA ARG A 22 -12.54 -9.39 0.36
C ARG A 22 -11.90 -8.26 1.15
N ILE A 23 -12.20 -8.15 2.45
CA ILE A 23 -11.59 -7.13 3.31
C ILE A 23 -10.08 -7.36 3.42
N ALA A 24 -9.66 -8.61 3.62
CA ALA A 24 -8.24 -8.96 3.72
C ALA A 24 -7.47 -8.60 2.43
N THR A 25 -8.01 -8.94 1.26
CA THR A 25 -7.35 -8.62 -0.02
C THR A 25 -7.24 -7.11 -0.25
N GLN A 26 -8.26 -6.33 0.09
CA GLN A 26 -8.21 -4.86 0.01
C GLN A 26 -7.17 -4.28 0.97
N ALA A 27 -7.13 -4.76 2.21
CA ALA A 27 -6.11 -4.36 3.19
C ALA A 27 -4.70 -4.66 2.67
N GLY A 28 -4.50 -5.81 2.02
CA GLY A 28 -3.24 -6.18 1.38
C GLY A 28 -2.78 -5.19 0.30
N ALA A 29 -3.69 -4.76 -0.58
CA ALA A 29 -3.37 -3.76 -1.60
C ALA A 29 -2.93 -2.42 -0.97
N ILE A 30 -3.61 -1.99 0.10
CA ILE A 30 -3.29 -0.76 0.83
C ILE A 30 -1.91 -0.89 1.50
N GLY A 31 -1.67 -1.98 2.23
CA GLY A 31 -0.41 -2.22 2.92
C GLY A 31 0.79 -2.32 1.96
N ALA A 32 0.63 -3.04 0.85
CA ALA A 32 1.65 -3.11 -0.20
C ALA A 32 1.90 -1.73 -0.84
N GLY A 33 0.85 -0.96 -1.13
CA GLY A 33 0.99 0.38 -1.70
C GLY A 33 1.69 1.35 -0.75
N TYR A 34 1.33 1.30 0.53
CA TYR A 34 1.96 2.08 1.59
C TYR A 34 3.46 1.77 1.70
N ALA A 35 3.82 0.49 1.83
CA ALA A 35 5.21 0.04 1.90
C ALA A 35 6.01 0.47 0.67
N ALA A 36 5.50 0.23 -0.54
CA ALA A 36 6.17 0.61 -1.78
C ALA A 36 6.40 2.14 -1.87
N LYS A 37 5.42 2.94 -1.44
CA LYS A 37 5.51 4.41 -1.44
C LYS A 37 6.57 4.90 -0.46
N GLN A 38 6.62 4.37 0.76
CA GLN A 38 7.58 4.76 1.78
C GLN A 38 9.01 4.41 1.38
N ILE A 39 9.23 3.18 0.92
CA ILE A 39 10.55 2.74 0.45
C ILE A 39 10.99 3.59 -0.74
N CYS A 40 10.13 3.78 -1.75
CA CYS A 40 10.48 4.58 -2.93
C CYS A 40 10.83 6.02 -2.54
N SER A 41 10.02 6.65 -1.69
CA SER A 41 10.20 8.06 -1.32
C SER A 41 11.43 8.21 -0.43
N GLY A 42 11.65 7.31 0.53
CA GLY A 42 12.84 7.31 1.37
C GLY A 42 14.13 7.14 0.56
N VAL A 43 14.17 6.18 -0.37
CA VAL A 43 15.39 5.89 -1.15
C VAL A 43 15.65 6.96 -2.21
N PHE A 44 14.65 7.30 -3.02
CA PHE A 44 14.88 8.14 -4.21
C PHE A 44 14.68 9.64 -3.97
N VAL A 45 13.80 10.03 -3.03
CA VAL A 45 13.55 11.45 -2.70
C VAL A 45 14.40 11.89 -1.52
N ALA A 46 14.35 11.16 -0.40
CA ALA A 46 15.12 11.50 0.81
C ALA A 46 16.58 10.99 0.80
N ARG A 47 16.95 10.15 -0.17
CA ARG A 47 18.31 9.58 -0.31
C ARG A 47 18.78 8.79 0.91
N LEU A 48 17.84 8.17 1.63
CA LEU A 48 18.12 7.33 2.79
C LEU A 48 18.44 5.89 2.36
N PRO A 49 19.25 5.16 3.15
CA PRO A 49 19.47 3.74 2.91
C PRO A 49 18.17 2.96 3.02
N GLU A 50 17.95 2.03 2.09
CA GLU A 50 16.76 1.18 2.04
C GLU A 50 16.46 0.50 3.38
N ARG A 51 17.48 -0.13 3.97
CA ARG A 51 17.37 -0.91 5.21
C ARG A 51 16.88 -0.04 6.38
N PHE A 52 17.41 1.18 6.48
CA PHE A 52 16.99 2.14 7.50
C PHE A 52 15.49 2.43 7.38
N ILE A 53 15.01 2.78 6.18
CA ILE A 53 13.59 3.11 5.96
C ILE A 53 12.67 1.93 6.29
N VAL A 54 13.06 0.72 5.90
CA VAL A 54 12.28 -0.49 6.14
C VAL A 54 12.18 -0.78 7.63
N GLU A 55 13.30 -0.73 8.35
CA GLU A 55 13.38 -1.06 9.78
C GLU A 55 12.77 0.02 10.66
N THR A 56 12.90 1.31 10.32
CA THR A 56 12.46 2.41 11.19
C THR A 56 11.07 2.96 10.85
N ASP A 57 10.60 2.82 9.61
CA ASP A 57 9.31 3.39 9.19
C ASP A 57 8.32 2.31 8.74
N VAL A 58 8.70 1.44 7.80
CA VAL A 58 7.74 0.52 7.16
C VAL A 58 7.30 -0.60 8.10
N LEU A 59 8.26 -1.36 8.65
CA LEU A 59 7.96 -2.52 9.49
C LEU A 59 7.29 -2.12 10.82
N PRO A 60 7.75 -1.11 11.56
CA PRO A 60 7.12 -0.74 12.83
C PRO A 60 5.68 -0.29 12.67
N ARG A 61 5.37 0.44 11.59
CA ARG A 61 3.99 0.87 11.31
C ARG A 61 3.10 -0.29 10.89
N LEU A 62 3.62 -1.24 10.11
CA LEU A 62 2.86 -2.45 9.77
C LEU A 62 2.75 -3.44 10.93
N ALA A 63 3.66 -3.40 11.90
CA ALA A 63 3.57 -4.23 13.11
C ALA A 63 2.34 -3.84 13.97
N THR A 64 1.85 -2.61 13.89
CA THR A 64 0.58 -2.22 14.54
C THR A 64 -0.63 -2.97 14.00
N VAL A 65 -0.54 -3.51 12.78
CA VAL A 65 -1.53 -4.38 12.14
C VAL A 65 -1.03 -5.83 12.09
N SER A 66 -0.32 -6.28 13.12
CA SER A 66 0.09 -7.68 13.29
C SER A 66 -1.11 -8.62 13.14
N PRO A 67 -0.97 -9.77 12.44
CA PRO A 67 0.24 -10.41 11.91
C PRO A 67 0.63 -10.03 10.46
N LEU A 68 -0.03 -9.03 9.87
CA LEU A 68 0.07 -8.76 8.42
C LEU A 68 1.46 -8.35 7.95
N HIS A 69 2.29 -7.78 8.83
CA HIS A 69 3.65 -7.34 8.49
C HIS A 69 4.54 -8.49 7.99
N HIS A 70 4.36 -9.72 8.49
CA HIS A 70 5.10 -10.90 8.03
C HIS A 70 4.75 -11.32 6.59
N LEU A 71 3.59 -10.88 6.08
CA LEU A 71 3.12 -11.20 4.74
C LEU A 71 3.56 -10.15 3.70
N LEU A 72 4.29 -9.12 4.14
CA LEU A 72 4.90 -8.15 3.25
C LEU A 72 6.19 -8.73 2.65
N THR A 73 6.27 -8.68 1.33
CA THR A 73 7.54 -8.82 0.60
C THR A 73 7.73 -7.62 -0.31
N TYR A 74 8.96 -7.23 -0.59
CA TYR A 74 9.22 -6.14 -1.52
C TYR A 74 10.52 -6.36 -2.31
N GLN A 75 10.64 -5.65 -3.42
CA GLN A 75 11.82 -5.62 -4.28
C GLN A 75 12.09 -4.17 -4.70
N LEU A 76 13.33 -3.74 -4.56
CA LEU A 76 13.83 -2.45 -5.05
C LEU A 76 14.64 -2.68 -6.32
N ASN A 77 14.24 -2.02 -7.41
CA ASN A 77 15.03 -1.92 -8.63
C ASN A 77 15.57 -0.48 -8.74
N VAL A 78 16.87 -0.33 -8.52
CA VAL A 78 17.53 0.99 -8.51
C VAL A 78 17.65 1.56 -9.93
N ASP A 79 17.89 0.71 -10.93
CA ASP A 79 18.04 1.10 -12.34
C ASP A 79 16.74 1.68 -12.91
N GLU A 80 15.63 0.99 -12.68
CA GLU A 80 14.29 1.42 -13.10
C GLU A 80 13.67 2.46 -12.15
N ARG A 81 14.37 2.77 -11.04
CA ARG A 81 13.90 3.60 -9.92
C ARG A 81 12.52 3.19 -9.43
N MET A 82 12.33 1.89 -9.24
CA MET A 82 11.05 1.27 -8.99
C MET A 82 11.07 0.42 -7.73
N VAL A 83 9.98 0.45 -6.96
CA VAL A 83 9.72 -0.44 -5.84
C VAL A 83 8.48 -1.26 -6.14
N THR A 84 8.59 -2.57 -5.99
CA THR A 84 7.46 -3.49 -6.04
C THR A 84 7.24 -4.07 -4.66
N ALA A 85 6.04 -3.94 -4.10
CA ALA A 85 5.67 -4.57 -2.84
C ALA A 85 4.50 -5.53 -3.05
N ARG A 86 4.48 -6.61 -2.27
CA ARG A 86 3.44 -7.62 -2.29
C ARG A 86 2.96 -7.92 -0.87
N MET A 87 1.65 -8.01 -0.70
CA MET A 87 1.02 -8.36 0.57
C MET A 87 -0.33 -9.02 0.31
N LEU A 88 -0.62 -10.15 0.99
CA LEU A 88 -1.88 -10.91 0.84
C LEU A 88 -2.27 -11.18 -0.62
N GLY A 89 -1.30 -11.57 -1.44
CA GLY A 89 -1.50 -11.86 -2.87
C GLY A 89 -1.69 -10.62 -3.76
N GLN A 90 -1.75 -9.42 -3.20
CA GLN A 90 -1.76 -8.16 -3.96
C GLN A 90 -0.35 -7.69 -4.24
N GLN A 91 -0.12 -7.09 -5.41
CA GLN A 91 1.17 -6.56 -5.82
C GLN A 91 0.99 -5.12 -6.28
N ILE A 92 1.76 -4.19 -5.72
CA ILE A 92 1.76 -2.79 -6.11
C ILE A 92 3.16 -2.40 -6.59
N ARG A 93 3.22 -1.68 -7.72
CA ARG A 93 4.47 -1.13 -8.27
C ARG A 93 4.45 0.39 -8.15
N VAL A 94 5.53 0.96 -7.64
CA VAL A 94 5.71 2.41 -7.48
C VAL A 94 7.01 2.79 -8.18
N GLN A 95 6.96 3.80 -9.04
CA GLN A 95 8.13 4.31 -9.75
C GLN A 95 8.38 5.76 -9.38
N HIS A 96 9.65 6.08 -9.10
CA HIS A 96 10.11 7.43 -8.91
C HIS A 96 10.26 8.13 -10.27
N ARG A 97 9.52 9.22 -10.45
CA ARG A 97 9.60 10.10 -11.61
C ARG A 97 10.23 11.42 -11.21
N PHE A 98 11.20 11.87 -12.01
CA PHE A 98 11.86 13.15 -11.79
C PHE A 98 10.83 14.29 -11.75
N ASN A 99 10.91 15.18 -10.76
CA ASN A 99 9.96 16.27 -10.48
C ASN A 99 8.52 15.89 -10.05
N TYR A 100 8.16 14.60 -10.04
CA TYR A 100 6.84 14.12 -9.60
C TYR A 100 6.91 13.22 -8.36
N GLY A 101 8.11 12.83 -7.94
CA GLY A 101 8.33 11.93 -6.82
C GLY A 101 7.87 10.50 -7.14
N CYS A 102 7.50 9.75 -6.12
CA CYS A 102 7.11 8.35 -6.25
C CYS A 102 5.64 8.21 -6.62
N THR A 103 5.35 7.53 -7.74
CA THR A 103 4.01 7.38 -8.32
C THR A 103 3.63 5.91 -8.46
N VAL A 104 2.39 5.56 -8.11
CA VAL A 104 1.89 4.19 -8.28
C VAL A 104 1.67 3.95 -9.77
N LEU A 105 2.24 2.88 -10.31
CA LEU A 105 1.98 2.44 -11.67
C LEU A 105 0.63 1.73 -11.70
N THR A 106 -0.33 2.28 -12.46
CA THR A 106 -1.65 1.70 -12.64
C THR A 106 -1.56 0.42 -13.48
N GLY A 107 -1.34 -0.70 -12.82
CA GLY A 107 -1.37 -2.05 -13.39
C GLY A 107 -1.93 -3.11 -12.42
N VAL A 108 -2.47 -2.65 -11.29
CA VAL A 108 -3.16 -3.46 -10.30
C VAL A 108 -4.64 -3.35 -10.64
N PRO A 109 -5.38 -4.45 -10.86
CA PRO A 109 -6.79 -4.35 -11.16
C PRO A 109 -7.47 -3.58 -10.00
N PRO A 110 -8.12 -2.43 -10.27
CA PRO A 110 -8.81 -1.72 -9.22
C PRO A 110 -9.88 -2.67 -8.69
N THR A 111 -9.77 -3.07 -7.43
CA THR A 111 -10.90 -3.72 -6.76
C THR A 111 -12.03 -2.70 -6.77
N ARG A 112 -13.00 -2.95 -7.64
CA ARG A 112 -14.17 -2.13 -7.98
C ARG A 112 -14.68 -1.36 -6.75
N ARG A 113 -14.65 -0.01 -6.86
CA ARG A 113 -15.04 1.04 -5.90
C ARG A 113 -13.93 1.55 -4.96
N GLN A 114 -12.98 2.28 -5.52
CA GLN A 114 -12.63 3.57 -4.95
C GLN A 114 -12.97 4.60 -6.02
N GLY A 115 -13.84 5.54 -5.66
CA GLY A 115 -14.20 6.63 -6.55
C GLY A 115 -12.93 7.23 -7.12
N LEU A 116 -12.85 7.30 -8.44
CA LEU A 116 -11.99 8.24 -9.12
C LEU A 116 -12.49 9.64 -8.73
N MET A 117 -12.20 10.06 -7.50
CA MET A 117 -12.07 11.48 -7.25
C MET A 117 -10.88 11.86 -8.11
N LYS A 118 -11.17 12.36 -9.31
CA LYS A 118 -10.27 13.21 -10.05
C LYS A 118 -9.98 14.37 -9.11
N GLN A 119 -9.09 14.18 -8.15
CA GLN A 119 -8.57 15.29 -7.40
C GLN A 119 -7.72 16.04 -8.42
N PRO A 120 -8.14 17.24 -8.87
CA PRO A 120 -7.29 18.03 -9.73
C PRO A 120 -5.95 18.19 -9.02
N LEU A 121 -4.85 18.04 -9.75
CA LEU A 121 -3.51 18.27 -9.21
C LEU A 121 -3.55 19.60 -8.41
N PRO A 122 -3.13 19.62 -7.12
CA PRO A 122 -3.05 20.87 -6.39
C PRO A 122 -2.15 21.81 -7.20
N ARG A 123 -2.73 22.91 -7.67
CA ARG A 123 -2.01 23.99 -8.36
C ARG A 123 -0.93 24.45 -7.38
N ARG A 124 0.35 24.29 -7.73
CA ARG A 124 1.48 24.71 -6.88
C ARG A 124 1.27 26.18 -6.49
N THR A 125 0.97 26.43 -5.22
CA THR A 125 1.25 27.73 -4.62
C THR A 125 2.78 27.89 -4.64
N PRO A 126 3.32 29.04 -5.09
CA PRO A 126 4.76 29.29 -4.97
C PRO A 126 5.21 29.03 -3.53
N ALA A 127 6.33 28.32 -3.40
CA ALA A 127 6.83 27.79 -2.14
C ALA A 127 6.92 28.90 -1.08
N ASN A 128 6.30 28.67 0.08
CA ASN A 128 6.76 29.34 1.30
C ASN A 128 8.20 28.90 1.56
N PRO A 129 9.09 29.81 2.03
CA PRO A 129 10.45 29.45 2.37
C PRO A 129 10.46 28.30 3.39
N LEU A 130 11.37 27.35 3.17
CA LEU A 130 11.56 26.14 3.97
C LEU A 130 11.64 26.47 5.46
N PRO A 131 11.03 25.67 6.35
CA PRO A 131 11.27 25.79 7.78
C PRO A 131 12.76 25.51 8.06
N THR A 132 13.47 26.51 8.60
CA THR A 132 14.82 26.33 9.13
C THR A 132 14.73 25.47 10.39
N PHE A 133 15.18 24.22 10.30
CA PHE A 133 15.38 23.38 11.48
C PHE A 133 16.59 23.91 12.28
N PRO A 134 16.46 24.14 13.60
CA PRO A 134 17.61 24.44 14.43
C PRO A 134 18.53 23.20 14.50
N ARG A 135 19.85 23.45 14.42
CA ARG A 135 20.90 22.45 14.63
C ARG A 135 20.98 22.01 16.09
#